data_AF-A0A9D2STX4-F1
#
_entry.id   AF-A0A9D2STX4-F1
#
_cell.length_a   1.000
_cell.length_b   1.000
_cell.length_c   1.000
_cell.angle_alpha   90.00
_cell.angle_beta   90.00
_cell.angle_gamma   90.00
#
_symmetry.space_group_name_H-M   'P 1'
#
loop_
_entity.id
_entity.type
_entity.pdbx_description
1 polymer ?
#
loop_
_entity_poly.entity_id
_entity_poly.type
_entity_poly.pdbx_seq_one_letter_code
_entity_poly.pdbx_strand_id
1 'polypeptide(L)'
;MVHFGKKAAVLTAAGVLAATAVTGCSGSINTDAVVATVGDDEISLGVANFYARMTQGQYETYYASMMGTTGDAMWTQEAGEDQTYEESVKDSLMENLENMYLISQHAADYEVSLTEEEEDAIAEAAAQFDEDNTDEAKETVSGYRKDIEEFLRLATIQTKMDSKMREGVDEEVSDEEAAQKAMQYVFFSYTTTDDSGNTTELTDEEKESLKTDAQSLVDRVNAGEDISTVAEELGQTAYDLTFDSESTSPNEDLIAAVDAFETEGQVTDVIEADDGLYVGRLTSLLDRDATDQKKTSIVEERRQEQYDSLLEEWRNDTDIKVDEKVWDKVDFEDTGVTIITSETEETTTDDGSTDDTSEGSSESADDSSEDASASEDSASE
;
A
#
# COMPACT_ATOMS: atom_id res chain seq x y z
N MET A 1 3.65 5.62 1.28
CA MET A 1 4.97 5.36 1.89
C MET A 1 4.80 5.42 3.40
N VAL A 2 4.97 4.31 4.11
CA VAL A 2 4.95 4.33 5.58
C VAL A 2 6.23 5.02 6.03
N HIS A 3 6.12 6.25 6.55
CA HIS A 3 7.25 6.90 7.19
C HIS A 3 7.61 6.12 8.46
N PHE A 4 8.58 5.22 8.35
CA PHE A 4 9.22 4.60 9.51
C PHE A 4 10.03 5.69 10.22
N GLY A 5 9.55 6.10 11.40
CA GLY A 5 10.28 7.02 12.27
C GLY A 5 11.62 6.45 12.72
N LYS A 6 12.54 7.33 13.12
CA LYS A 6 13.98 7.13 13.47
C LYS A 6 14.31 6.14 14.60
N LYS A 7 13.52 5.11 14.85
CA LYS A 7 13.88 3.99 15.72
C LYS A 7 14.14 2.80 14.82
N ALA A 8 15.36 2.25 14.87
CA ALA A 8 15.74 1.04 14.16
C ALA A 8 14.65 -0.03 14.35
N ALA A 9 13.82 -0.21 13.34
CA ALA A 9 12.81 -1.24 13.33
C ALA A 9 13.56 -2.54 13.08
N VAL A 10 13.90 -3.26 14.15
CA VAL A 10 14.28 -4.66 14.03
C VAL A 10 13.09 -5.35 13.37
N LEU A 11 13.31 -5.89 12.16
CA LEU A 11 12.35 -6.75 11.49
C LEU A 11 12.16 -7.99 12.38
N THR A 12 11.08 -8.01 13.16
CA THR A 12 10.82 -9.12 14.08
C THR A 12 10.40 -10.34 13.28
N ALA A 13 11.31 -11.30 13.11
CA ALA A 13 11.00 -12.63 12.57
C ALA A 13 10.23 -13.53 13.57
N ALA A 14 9.96 -13.05 14.79
CA ALA A 14 9.27 -13.83 15.82
C ALA A 14 7.77 -13.97 15.50
N GLY A 15 7.43 -15.09 14.87
CA GLY A 15 6.06 -15.56 14.69
C GLY A 15 6.02 -17.07 14.84
N VAL A 16 4.96 -17.58 15.48
CA VAL A 16 4.67 -19.02 15.51
C VAL A 16 4.12 -19.38 14.13
N LEU A 17 4.74 -20.35 13.46
CA LEU A 17 4.33 -20.81 12.14
C LEU A 17 3.68 -22.19 12.23
N ALA A 18 2.62 -22.38 11.44
CA ALA A 18 2.13 -23.70 11.09
C ALA A 18 2.51 -24.00 9.63
N ALA A 19 3.08 -25.18 9.39
CA ALA A 19 3.38 -25.70 8.08
C ALA A 19 2.46 -26.89 7.76
N THR A 20 1.93 -26.95 6.55
CA THR A 20 1.12 -28.08 6.08
C THR A 20 1.59 -28.54 4.71
N ALA A 21 1.98 -29.81 4.57
CA ALA A 21 2.35 -30.41 3.29
C ALA A 21 1.23 -31.33 2.77
N VAL A 22 0.79 -31.14 1.53
CA VAL A 22 -0.30 -31.92 0.91
C VAL A 22 0.23 -33.22 0.28
N THR A 23 1.52 -33.25 -0.08
CA THR A 23 2.19 -34.42 -0.67
C THR A 23 3.31 -34.91 0.26
N GLY A 24 3.36 -36.23 0.52
CA GLY A 24 4.35 -36.88 1.40
C GLY A 24 5.77 -36.96 0.82
N CYS A 25 6.15 -35.99 -0.02
CA CYS A 25 7.42 -35.91 -0.74
C CYS A 25 8.13 -34.55 -0.53
N SER A 26 7.83 -33.79 0.53
CA SER A 26 8.71 -32.72 1.00
C SER A 26 9.99 -33.32 1.61
N GLY A 27 10.82 -33.94 0.78
CA GLY A 27 12.15 -34.35 1.20
C GLY A 27 12.92 -33.11 1.67
N SER A 28 13.51 -33.18 2.87
CA SER A 28 14.36 -32.14 3.45
C SER A 28 15.22 -31.46 2.38
N ILE A 29 15.02 -30.16 2.14
CA ILE A 29 15.85 -29.42 1.18
C ILE A 29 17.27 -29.29 1.73
N ASN A 30 18.27 -29.33 0.86
CA ASN A 30 19.65 -29.08 1.27
C ASN A 30 19.85 -27.57 1.45
N THR A 31 19.72 -27.08 2.68
CA THR A 31 19.82 -25.64 2.99
C THR A 31 21.19 -25.04 2.66
N ASP A 32 22.24 -25.87 2.60
CA ASP A 32 23.59 -25.45 2.21
C ASP A 32 23.81 -25.42 0.69
N ALA A 33 22.81 -25.78 -0.13
CA ALA A 33 22.93 -25.65 -1.58
C ALA A 33 23.02 -24.16 -1.96
N VAL A 34 23.89 -23.83 -2.91
CA VAL A 34 23.96 -22.48 -3.48
C VAL A 34 22.80 -22.33 -4.47
N VAL A 35 21.92 -21.36 -4.22
CA VAL A 35 20.78 -21.06 -5.11
C VAL A 35 21.09 -19.91 -6.06
N ALA A 36 21.96 -18.99 -5.65
CA ALA A 36 22.44 -17.92 -6.50
C ALA A 36 23.84 -17.46 -6.07
N THR A 37 24.56 -16.79 -6.95
CA THR A 37 25.83 -16.11 -6.66
C THR A 37 25.73 -14.65 -7.03
N VAL A 38 26.22 -13.76 -6.17
CA VAL A 38 26.27 -12.30 -6.39
C VAL A 38 27.74 -11.88 -6.24
N GLY A 39 28.46 -11.83 -7.35
CA GLY A 39 29.91 -11.62 -7.32
C GLY A 39 30.62 -12.79 -6.65
N ASP A 40 31.34 -12.52 -5.56
CA ASP A 40 32.05 -13.54 -4.79
C ASP A 40 31.18 -14.18 -3.67
N ASP A 41 29.99 -13.63 -3.41
CA ASP A 41 29.08 -14.14 -2.37
C ASP A 41 28.14 -15.23 -2.91
N GLU A 42 27.88 -16.24 -2.08
CA GLU A 42 26.96 -17.33 -2.37
C GLU A 42 25.68 -17.18 -1.54
N ILE A 43 24.53 -17.17 -2.19
CA ILE A 43 23.22 -17.21 -1.55
C ILE A 43 22.86 -18.67 -1.29
N SER A 44 22.65 -19.03 -0.03
CA SER A 44 22.21 -20.37 0.35
C SER A 44 20.72 -20.57 0.08
N LEU A 45 20.32 -21.81 -0.26
CA LEU A 45 18.93 -22.21 -0.38
C LEU A 45 18.20 -22.06 0.97
N GLY A 46 18.90 -22.21 2.10
CA GLY A 46 18.33 -21.99 3.43
C GLY A 46 17.82 -20.55 3.61
N VAL A 47 18.65 -19.56 3.30
CA VAL A 47 18.27 -18.13 3.38
C VAL A 47 17.15 -17.81 2.40
N ALA A 48 17.26 -18.27 1.15
CA ALA A 48 16.26 -18.01 0.13
C ALA A 48 14.90 -18.67 0.45
N ASN A 49 14.89 -19.94 0.90
CA ASN A 49 13.66 -20.61 1.31
C ASN A 49 13.07 -19.97 2.57
N PHE A 50 13.88 -19.56 3.55
CA PHE A 50 13.37 -18.85 4.72
C PHE A 50 12.64 -17.56 4.32
N TYR A 51 13.28 -16.73 3.50
CA TYR A 51 12.65 -15.49 3.01
C TYR A 51 11.37 -15.76 2.22
N ALA A 52 11.40 -16.76 1.33
CA ALA A 52 10.25 -17.15 0.52
C ALA A 52 9.07 -17.64 1.37
N ARG A 53 9.32 -18.46 2.39
CA ARG A 53 8.29 -19.02 3.26
C ARG A 53 7.71 -17.98 4.21
N MET A 54 8.50 -17.02 4.67
CA MET A 54 7.98 -15.87 5.42
C MET A 54 7.04 -15.02 4.56
N THR A 55 7.41 -14.77 3.31
CA THR A 55 6.56 -14.03 2.35
C THR A 55 5.30 -14.81 2.03
N GLN A 56 5.42 -16.09 1.68
CA GLN A 56 4.30 -16.99 1.44
C GLN A 56 3.33 -16.99 2.62
N GLY A 57 3.84 -17.10 3.86
CA GLY A 57 3.04 -17.07 5.07
C GLY A 57 2.22 -15.79 5.21
N GLN A 58 2.78 -14.63 4.86
CA GLN A 58 2.04 -13.36 4.86
C GLN A 58 0.92 -13.34 3.81
N TYR A 59 1.21 -13.80 2.59
CA TYR A 59 0.25 -13.90 1.51
C TYR A 59 -0.92 -14.84 1.84
N GLU A 60 -0.62 -16.05 2.28
CA GLU A 60 -1.64 -17.05 2.64
C GLU A 60 -2.46 -16.65 3.85
N THR A 61 -1.84 -16.04 4.87
CA THR A 61 -2.52 -15.65 6.11
C THR A 61 -3.42 -14.42 5.91
N TYR A 62 -2.94 -13.39 5.21
CA TYR A 62 -3.62 -12.09 5.17
C TYR A 62 -4.32 -11.77 3.84
N TYR A 63 -3.83 -12.28 2.71
CA TYR A 63 -4.30 -11.86 1.39
C TYR A 63 -5.20 -12.88 0.70
N ALA A 64 -4.95 -14.19 0.85
CA ALA A 64 -5.73 -15.22 0.17
C ALA A 64 -7.25 -15.10 0.46
N SER A 65 -7.62 -14.90 1.73
CA SER A 65 -9.03 -14.73 2.11
C SER A 65 -9.67 -13.46 1.55
N MET A 66 -8.91 -12.37 1.43
CA MET A 66 -9.37 -11.10 0.86
C MET A 66 -9.64 -11.22 -0.65
N MET A 67 -8.88 -12.07 -1.34
CA MET A 67 -9.08 -12.41 -2.75
C MET A 67 -10.19 -13.45 -2.96
N GLY A 68 -10.85 -13.92 -1.88
CA GLY A 68 -11.92 -14.93 -1.97
C GLY A 68 -11.42 -16.31 -2.41
N THR A 69 -10.13 -16.60 -2.24
CA THR A 69 -9.48 -17.86 -2.61
C THR A 69 -8.83 -18.52 -1.40
N THR A 70 -8.34 -19.75 -1.56
CA THR A 70 -7.42 -20.39 -0.60
C THR A 70 -5.98 -20.10 -1.01
N GLY A 71 -5.03 -20.27 -0.07
CA GLY A 71 -3.60 -20.01 -0.31
C GLY A 71 -3.06 -20.82 -1.50
N ASP A 72 -3.32 -22.14 -1.51
CA ASP A 72 -2.93 -23.04 -2.60
C ASP A 72 -3.52 -22.62 -3.95
N ALA A 73 -4.80 -22.25 -3.98
CA ALA A 73 -5.47 -21.84 -5.20
C ALA A 73 -5.06 -20.43 -5.67
N MET A 74 -4.43 -19.61 -4.83
CA MET A 74 -3.92 -18.30 -5.21
C MET A 74 -2.63 -18.43 -6.04
N TRP A 75 -1.72 -19.31 -5.64
CA TRP A 75 -0.42 -19.50 -6.30
C TRP A 75 -0.52 -19.97 -7.75
N THR A 76 -1.57 -20.74 -8.06
CA THR A 76 -1.86 -21.26 -9.41
C THR A 76 -2.56 -20.25 -10.34
N GLN A 77 -2.94 -19.07 -9.85
CA GLN A 77 -3.60 -18.06 -10.69
C GLN A 77 -2.64 -17.45 -11.69
N GLU A 78 -3.14 -17.11 -12.87
CA GLU A 78 -2.37 -16.41 -13.90
C GLU A 78 -2.08 -14.97 -13.44
N ALA A 79 -0.80 -14.58 -13.41
CA ALA A 79 -0.34 -13.25 -13.03
C ALA A 79 0.03 -12.36 -14.25
N GLY A 80 -0.03 -12.92 -15.47
CA GLY A 80 0.36 -12.25 -16.71
C GLY A 80 0.44 -13.23 -17.89
N GLU A 81 1.09 -12.81 -18.99
CA GLU A 81 1.35 -13.70 -20.13
C GLU A 81 2.29 -14.85 -19.72
N ASP A 82 1.73 -16.06 -19.60
CA ASP A 82 2.42 -17.34 -19.36
C ASP A 82 3.16 -17.49 -18.00
N GLN A 83 2.78 -16.73 -16.97
CA GLN A 83 3.36 -16.82 -15.62
C GLN A 83 2.30 -16.99 -14.52
N THR A 84 2.56 -17.87 -13.54
CA THR A 84 1.72 -18.04 -12.34
C THR A 84 2.04 -16.99 -11.27
N TYR A 85 1.13 -16.82 -10.31
CA TYR A 85 1.37 -15.92 -9.18
C TYR A 85 2.57 -16.37 -8.33
N GLU A 86 2.77 -17.68 -8.16
CA GLU A 86 3.97 -18.21 -7.51
C GLU A 86 5.25 -17.81 -8.24
N GLU A 87 5.32 -18.03 -9.56
CA GLU A 87 6.50 -17.71 -10.35
C GLU A 87 6.82 -16.21 -10.24
N SER A 88 5.81 -15.34 -10.36
CA SER A 88 5.99 -13.88 -10.26
C SER A 88 6.53 -13.45 -8.89
N VAL A 89 6.00 -14.02 -7.82
CA VAL A 89 6.48 -13.73 -6.46
C VAL A 89 7.89 -14.29 -6.25
N LYS A 90 8.18 -15.51 -6.70
CA LYS A 90 9.51 -16.11 -6.58
C LYS A 90 10.59 -15.34 -7.34
N ASP A 91 10.30 -14.85 -8.54
CA ASP A 91 11.22 -14.01 -9.31
C ASP A 91 11.54 -12.72 -8.55
N SER A 92 10.50 -12.03 -8.04
CA SER A 92 10.68 -10.82 -7.23
C SER A 92 11.45 -11.09 -5.95
N LEU A 93 11.22 -12.22 -5.28
CA LEU A 93 11.95 -12.60 -4.07
C LEU A 93 13.43 -12.85 -4.34
N MET A 94 13.76 -13.54 -5.43
CA MET A 94 15.15 -13.79 -5.81
C MET A 94 15.87 -12.47 -6.13
N GLU A 95 15.28 -11.62 -6.97
CA GLU A 95 15.85 -10.30 -7.30
C GLU A 95 16.02 -9.42 -6.06
N ASN A 96 15.05 -9.41 -5.14
CA ASN A 96 15.18 -8.68 -3.88
C ASN A 96 16.32 -9.22 -3.02
N LEU A 97 16.49 -10.55 -2.96
CA LEU A 97 17.59 -11.16 -2.20
C LEU A 97 18.94 -10.84 -2.84
N GLU A 98 19.05 -10.90 -4.16
CA GLU A 98 20.24 -10.42 -4.91
C GLU A 98 20.57 -8.97 -4.55
N ASN A 99 19.57 -8.08 -4.56
CA ASN A 99 19.73 -6.67 -4.19
C ASN A 99 20.19 -6.50 -2.74
N MET A 100 19.69 -7.30 -1.80
CA MET A 100 20.15 -7.24 -0.39
C MET A 100 21.64 -7.61 -0.27
N TYR A 101 22.12 -8.61 -1.02
CA TYR A 101 23.54 -8.96 -1.06
C TYR A 101 24.37 -7.84 -1.72
N LEU A 102 23.94 -7.29 -2.86
CA LEU A 102 24.60 -6.15 -3.51
C LEU A 102 24.73 -4.95 -2.56
N ILE A 103 23.64 -4.56 -1.90
CA ILE A 103 23.64 -3.47 -0.92
C ILE A 103 24.58 -3.77 0.24
N SER A 104 24.60 -5.03 0.72
CA SER A 104 25.52 -5.45 1.78
C SER A 104 26.99 -5.36 1.36
N GLN A 105 27.33 -5.63 0.09
CA GLN A 105 28.69 -5.50 -0.43
C GLN A 105 29.18 -4.05 -0.43
N HIS A 106 28.26 -3.09 -0.67
CA HIS A 106 28.55 -1.66 -0.70
C HIS A 106 28.35 -0.94 0.64
N ALA A 107 27.87 -1.61 1.69
CA ALA A 107 27.58 -0.98 2.97
C ALA A 107 28.79 -0.24 3.59
N ALA A 108 29.99 -0.81 3.44
CA ALA A 108 31.21 -0.20 3.95
C ALA A 108 31.57 1.12 3.26
N ASP A 109 31.22 1.29 1.97
CA ASP A 109 31.46 2.53 1.21
C ASP A 109 30.66 3.71 1.78
N TYR A 110 29.57 3.42 2.48
CA TYR A 110 28.68 4.39 3.15
C TYR A 110 28.88 4.45 4.67
N GLU A 111 29.96 3.85 5.18
CA GLU A 111 30.25 3.74 6.62
C GLU A 111 29.12 3.04 7.41
N VAL A 112 28.37 2.15 6.75
CA VAL A 112 27.30 1.37 7.37
C VAL A 112 27.84 0.03 7.87
N SER A 113 27.61 -0.24 9.14
CA SER A 113 27.82 -1.54 9.77
C SER A 113 26.74 -1.83 10.79
N LEU A 114 26.60 -3.09 11.19
CA LEU A 114 25.82 -3.44 12.36
C LEU A 114 26.53 -2.97 13.63
N THR A 115 25.73 -2.61 14.62
CA THR A 115 26.15 -2.33 16.00
C THR A 115 26.03 -3.61 16.84
N GLU A 116 26.73 -3.69 17.98
CA GLU A 116 26.61 -4.82 18.91
C GLU A 116 25.15 -5.06 19.34
N GLU A 117 24.37 -3.99 19.55
CA GLU A 117 22.95 -4.09 19.91
C GLU A 117 22.10 -4.70 18.79
N GLU A 118 22.38 -4.36 17.52
CA GLU A 118 21.68 -4.94 16.38
C GLU A 118 22.08 -6.41 16.17
N GLU A 119 23.35 -6.75 16.36
CA GLU A 119 23.83 -8.15 16.30
C GLU A 119 23.18 -9.00 17.41
N ASP A 120 23.11 -8.49 18.64
CA ASP A 120 22.45 -9.15 19.77
C ASP A 120 20.95 -9.32 19.51
N ALA A 121 20.27 -8.30 18.97
CA ALA A 121 18.84 -8.38 18.63
C ALA A 121 18.56 -9.41 17.54
N ILE A 122 19.42 -9.52 16.52
CA ILE A 122 19.32 -10.55 15.48
C ILE A 122 19.50 -11.95 16.10
N ALA A 123 20.51 -12.10 16.96
CA ALA A 123 20.80 -13.35 17.66
C ALA A 123 19.66 -13.79 18.61
N GLU A 124 19.01 -12.84 19.26
CA GLU A 124 17.82 -13.06 20.11
C GLU A 124 16.60 -13.43 19.27
N ALA A 125 16.33 -12.72 18.17
CA ALA A 125 15.23 -13.05 17.27
C ALA A 125 15.35 -14.47 16.68
N ALA A 126 16.56 -14.87 16.28
CA ALA A 126 16.80 -16.23 15.80
C ALA A 126 16.63 -17.30 16.89
N ALA A 127 16.98 -16.98 18.15
CA ALA A 127 16.75 -17.87 19.28
C ALA A 127 15.26 -18.00 19.63
N GLN A 128 14.54 -16.88 19.62
CA GLN A 128 13.10 -16.85 19.86
C GLN A 128 12.34 -17.66 18.81
N PHE A 129 12.70 -17.51 17.53
CA PHE A 129 12.10 -18.33 16.46
C PHE A 129 12.30 -19.83 16.69
N ASP A 130 13.49 -20.24 17.15
CA ASP A 130 13.82 -21.64 17.43
C ASP A 130 12.98 -22.22 18.59
N GLU A 131 12.70 -21.40 19.62
CA GLU A 131 11.86 -21.74 20.77
C GLU A 131 10.37 -21.81 20.43
N ASP A 132 9.88 -20.86 19.63
CA ASP A 132 8.46 -20.71 19.31
C ASP A 132 7.95 -21.73 18.28
N ASN A 133 8.85 -22.31 17.47
CA ASN A 133 8.48 -23.15 16.34
C ASN A 133 8.88 -24.62 16.55
N THR A 134 8.00 -25.53 16.11
CA THR A 134 8.28 -26.96 16.12
C THR A 134 9.40 -27.31 15.13
N ASP A 135 10.09 -28.43 15.35
CA ASP A 135 11.13 -28.90 14.42
C ASP A 135 10.60 -29.11 12.99
N GLU A 136 9.35 -29.54 12.85
CA GLU A 136 8.67 -29.70 11.56
C GLU A 136 8.44 -28.37 10.84
N ALA A 137 7.99 -27.33 11.57
CA ALA A 137 7.85 -25.99 11.01
C ALA A 137 9.21 -25.41 10.60
N LYS A 138 10.22 -25.55 11.47
CA LYS A 138 11.59 -25.09 11.20
C LYS A 138 12.22 -25.79 9.99
N GLU A 139 12.04 -27.09 9.85
CA GLU A 139 12.52 -27.86 8.69
C GLU A 139 11.87 -27.36 7.40
N THR A 140 10.56 -27.14 7.40
CA THR A 140 9.80 -26.67 6.23
C THR A 140 10.25 -25.28 5.78
N VAL A 141 10.40 -24.36 6.73
CA VAL A 141 10.74 -22.97 6.43
C VAL A 141 12.23 -22.70 6.37
N SER A 142 13.08 -23.71 6.55
CA SER A 142 14.53 -23.51 6.75
C SER A 142 14.84 -22.49 7.85
N GLY A 143 14.02 -22.48 8.90
CA GLY A 143 14.14 -21.59 10.06
C GLY A 143 15.25 -22.02 11.01
N TYR A 144 16.45 -22.22 10.48
CA TYR A 144 17.64 -22.51 11.27
C TYR A 144 18.35 -21.21 11.62
N ARG A 145 18.98 -21.18 12.80
CA ARG A 145 19.66 -19.99 13.32
C ARG A 145 20.54 -19.28 12.29
N LYS A 146 21.39 -20.01 11.56
CA LYS A 146 22.30 -19.43 10.55
C LYS A 146 21.55 -18.69 9.43
N ASP A 147 20.41 -19.24 9.00
CA ASP A 147 19.66 -18.74 7.84
C ASP A 147 18.81 -17.52 8.26
N ILE A 148 18.25 -17.56 9.47
CA ILE A 148 17.52 -16.44 10.08
C ILE A 148 18.47 -15.28 10.36
N GLU A 149 19.61 -15.54 11.01
CA GLU A 149 20.59 -14.50 11.33
C GLU A 149 21.11 -13.82 10.07
N GLU A 150 21.40 -14.58 9.01
CA GLU A 150 21.87 -14.02 7.75
C GLU A 150 20.80 -13.18 7.04
N PHE A 151 19.55 -13.67 6.96
CA PHE A 151 18.45 -12.90 6.40
C PHE A 151 18.22 -11.59 7.17
N LEU A 152 18.19 -11.64 8.50
CA LEU A 152 17.99 -10.45 9.34
C LEU A 152 19.18 -9.48 9.27
N ARG A 153 20.41 -9.98 9.15
CA ARG A 153 21.61 -9.18 8.91
C ARG A 153 21.47 -8.38 7.61
N LEU A 154 21.14 -9.07 6.52
CA LEU A 154 20.92 -8.47 5.20
C LEU A 154 19.82 -7.40 5.24
N ALA A 155 18.68 -7.72 5.84
CA ALA A 155 17.54 -6.81 5.92
C ALA A 155 17.84 -5.56 6.77
N THR A 156 18.59 -5.74 7.86
CA THR A 156 19.02 -4.63 8.71
C THR A 156 19.99 -3.72 7.97
N ILE A 157 20.96 -4.28 7.24
CA ILE A 157 21.88 -3.48 6.42
C ILE A 157 21.13 -2.74 5.32
N GLN A 158 20.24 -3.40 4.58
CA GLN A 158 19.42 -2.77 3.55
C GLN A 158 18.64 -1.58 4.12
N THR A 159 18.01 -1.75 5.28
CA THR A 159 17.26 -0.67 5.96
C THR A 159 18.16 0.52 6.32
N LYS A 160 19.37 0.26 6.81
CA LYS A 160 20.34 1.33 7.13
C LYS A 160 20.86 2.02 5.87
N MET A 161 20.99 1.27 4.78
CA MET A 161 21.47 1.74 3.49
C MET A 161 20.43 2.57 2.74
N ASP A 162 19.13 2.30 2.87
CA ASP A 162 18.07 3.04 2.17
C ASP A 162 18.21 4.57 2.36
N SER A 163 18.34 5.04 3.60
CA SER A 163 18.54 6.47 3.86
C SER A 163 19.86 6.99 3.30
N LYS A 164 20.91 6.18 3.32
CA LYS A 164 22.27 6.58 2.91
C LYS A 164 22.41 6.68 1.40
N MET A 165 21.78 5.77 0.67
CA MET A 165 21.76 5.75 -0.80
C MET A 165 20.92 6.89 -1.39
N ARG A 166 19.90 7.37 -0.65
CA ARG A 166 19.04 8.51 -1.03
C ARG A 166 19.61 9.88 -0.66
N GLU A 167 20.76 9.94 0.00
CA GLU A 167 21.40 11.21 0.38
C GLU A 167 22.14 11.85 -0.82
N GLY A 168 22.13 13.18 -0.89
CA GLY A 168 22.93 13.94 -1.85
C GLY A 168 22.21 14.34 -3.14
N VAL A 169 20.91 14.06 -3.26
CA VAL A 169 20.07 14.63 -4.34
C VAL A 169 19.95 16.14 -4.24
N ASP A 170 19.57 16.76 -5.36
CA ASP A 170 19.14 18.15 -5.36
C ASP A 170 17.76 18.30 -4.70
N GLU A 171 17.72 18.99 -3.56
CA GLU A 171 16.49 19.28 -2.82
C GLU A 171 15.87 20.63 -3.22
N GLU A 172 16.53 21.41 -4.07
CA GLU A 172 15.98 22.68 -4.56
C GLU A 172 14.99 22.40 -5.70
N VAL A 173 13.71 22.72 -5.46
CA VAL A 173 12.64 22.64 -6.46
C VAL A 173 12.00 24.00 -6.62
N SER A 174 12.02 24.51 -7.85
CA SER A 174 11.42 25.81 -8.18
C SER A 174 9.90 25.75 -8.17
N ASP A 175 9.22 26.89 -8.00
CA ASP A 175 7.76 26.96 -8.17
C ASP A 175 7.36 26.63 -9.61
N GLU A 176 8.20 26.94 -10.60
CA GLU A 176 7.93 26.67 -12.02
C GLU A 176 7.93 25.17 -12.34
N GLU A 177 8.87 24.43 -11.76
CA GLU A 177 8.98 22.97 -11.91
C GLU A 177 7.82 22.22 -11.24
N ALA A 178 7.37 22.73 -10.09
CA ALA A 178 6.32 22.08 -9.30
C ALA A 178 4.93 22.73 -9.48
N ALA A 179 4.78 23.65 -10.44
CA ALA A 179 3.59 24.48 -10.55
C ALA A 179 2.33 23.64 -10.68
N GLN A 180 1.40 23.83 -9.75
CA GLN A 180 0.07 23.24 -9.83
C GLN A 180 -0.95 24.36 -10.03
N LYS A 181 -1.83 24.21 -11.00
CA LYS A 181 -3.05 25.03 -11.15
C LYS A 181 -4.19 24.38 -10.38
N ALA A 182 -5.25 25.14 -10.11
CA ALA A 182 -6.48 24.62 -9.56
C ALA A 182 -7.66 24.96 -10.47
N MET A 183 -8.62 24.04 -10.55
CA MET A 183 -9.89 24.22 -11.24
C MET A 183 -11.06 23.67 -10.42
N GLN A 184 -12.24 24.14 -10.77
CA GLN A 184 -13.49 23.44 -10.49
C GLN A 184 -14.03 22.88 -11.79
N TYR A 185 -14.50 21.64 -11.78
CA TYR A 185 -15.13 21.05 -12.95
C TYR A 185 -16.46 20.36 -12.62
N VAL A 186 -17.33 20.28 -13.61
CA VAL A 186 -18.60 19.56 -13.55
C VAL A 186 -18.58 18.51 -14.65
N PHE A 187 -18.94 17.28 -14.29
CA PHE A 187 -19.04 16.15 -15.21
C PHE A 187 -20.51 15.73 -15.36
N PHE A 188 -20.97 15.67 -16.61
CA PHE A 188 -22.30 15.19 -16.97
C PHE A 188 -22.15 13.81 -17.62
N SER A 189 -22.35 12.77 -16.83
CA SER A 189 -22.19 11.38 -17.28
C SER A 189 -23.20 10.99 -18.36
N TYR A 190 -22.73 10.31 -19.41
CA TYR A 190 -23.59 9.64 -20.40
C TYR A 190 -24.10 8.28 -19.97
N THR A 191 -23.82 7.90 -18.72
CA THR A 191 -24.33 6.69 -18.11
C THR A 191 -25.03 6.99 -16.80
N THR A 192 -26.03 6.18 -16.48
CA THR A 192 -26.67 6.18 -15.16
C THR A 192 -26.46 4.83 -14.51
N THR A 193 -26.12 4.83 -13.22
CA THR A 193 -25.98 3.62 -12.41
C THR A 193 -27.13 3.56 -11.42
N ASP A 194 -27.87 2.46 -11.40
CA ASP A 194 -28.95 2.26 -10.43
C ASP A 194 -28.43 1.81 -9.05
N ASP A 195 -29.31 1.78 -8.05
CA ASP A 195 -28.98 1.36 -6.67
C ASP A 195 -28.45 -0.09 -6.58
N SER A 196 -28.60 -0.89 -7.65
CA SER A 196 -28.09 -2.26 -7.74
C SER A 196 -26.71 -2.33 -8.41
N GLY A 197 -26.11 -1.19 -8.75
CA GLY A 197 -24.81 -1.08 -9.41
C GLY A 197 -24.87 -1.36 -10.92
N ASN A 198 -26.05 -1.48 -11.51
CA ASN A 198 -26.19 -1.71 -12.94
C ASN A 198 -26.16 -0.38 -13.70
N THR A 199 -25.25 -0.30 -14.68
CA THR A 199 -24.98 0.92 -15.45
C THR A 199 -25.59 0.82 -16.85
N THR A 200 -26.33 1.85 -17.25
CA THR A 200 -26.95 1.93 -18.58
C THR A 200 -26.61 3.24 -19.27
N GLU A 201 -26.32 3.16 -20.57
CA GLU A 201 -26.07 4.33 -21.40
C GLU A 201 -27.35 5.13 -21.65
N LEU A 202 -27.23 6.46 -21.62
CA LEU A 202 -28.33 7.38 -21.90
C LEU A 202 -28.70 7.35 -23.39
N THR A 203 -29.96 7.69 -23.68
CA THR A 203 -30.45 7.85 -25.05
C THR A 203 -29.90 9.12 -25.70
N ASP A 204 -29.90 9.18 -27.04
CA ASP A 204 -29.48 10.38 -27.78
C ASP A 204 -30.27 11.63 -27.36
N GLU A 205 -31.56 11.46 -27.04
CA GLU A 205 -32.44 12.55 -26.57
C GLU A 205 -32.02 13.08 -25.19
N GLU A 206 -31.61 12.19 -24.28
CA GLU A 206 -31.10 12.55 -22.96
C GLU A 206 -29.71 13.20 -23.05
N LYS A 207 -28.83 12.67 -23.90
CA LYS A 207 -27.50 13.27 -24.16
C LYS A 207 -27.63 14.69 -24.70
N GLU A 208 -28.60 14.95 -25.59
CA GLU A 208 -28.86 16.30 -26.10
C GLU A 208 -29.41 17.25 -25.01
N SER A 209 -30.21 16.73 -24.07
CA SER A 209 -30.63 17.49 -22.89
C SER A 209 -29.43 17.86 -22.02
N LEU A 210 -28.52 16.92 -21.77
CA LEU A 210 -27.31 17.20 -20.99
C LEU A 210 -26.41 18.24 -21.65
N LYS A 211 -26.30 18.24 -22.99
CA LYS A 211 -25.59 19.31 -23.72
C LYS A 211 -26.21 20.69 -23.47
N THR A 212 -27.53 20.76 -23.43
CA THR A 212 -28.24 22.00 -23.12
C THR A 212 -27.98 22.46 -21.68
N ASP A 213 -27.97 21.53 -20.73
CA ASP A 213 -27.69 21.81 -19.32
C ASP A 213 -26.23 22.23 -19.11
N ALA A 214 -25.28 21.55 -19.74
CA ALA A 214 -23.86 21.91 -19.71
C ALA A 214 -23.63 23.30 -20.33
N GLN A 215 -24.30 23.64 -21.43
CA GLN A 215 -24.23 24.98 -22.01
C GLN A 215 -24.84 26.03 -21.08
N SER A 216 -25.96 25.72 -20.42
CA SER A 216 -26.56 26.58 -19.41
C SER A 216 -25.60 26.84 -18.24
N LEU A 217 -24.87 25.82 -17.80
CA LEU A 217 -23.81 25.96 -16.79
C LEU A 217 -22.72 26.93 -17.25
N VAL A 218 -22.18 26.75 -18.46
CA VAL A 218 -21.17 27.66 -19.05
C VAL A 218 -21.67 29.10 -19.06
N ASP A 219 -22.88 29.34 -19.57
CA ASP A 219 -23.44 30.69 -19.72
C ASP A 219 -23.64 31.39 -18.36
N ARG A 220 -24.15 30.66 -17.36
CA ARG A 220 -24.44 31.18 -16.02
C ARG A 220 -23.16 31.47 -15.22
N VAL A 221 -22.18 30.56 -15.29
CA VAL A 221 -20.89 30.78 -14.61
C VAL A 221 -20.15 31.94 -15.26
N ASN A 222 -20.19 32.09 -16.58
CA ASN A 222 -19.66 33.28 -17.28
C ASN A 222 -20.40 34.57 -16.92
N ALA A 223 -21.68 34.49 -16.54
CA ALA A 223 -22.43 35.62 -16.00
C ALA A 223 -22.07 35.97 -14.54
N GLY A 224 -21.17 35.21 -13.92
CA GLY A 224 -20.65 35.43 -12.57
C GLY A 224 -21.35 34.63 -11.47
N GLU A 225 -22.18 33.65 -11.82
CA GLU A 225 -22.74 32.72 -10.85
C GLU A 225 -21.68 31.70 -10.37
N ASP A 226 -21.87 31.18 -9.17
CA ASP A 226 -20.99 30.16 -8.60
C ASP A 226 -21.22 28.79 -9.25
N ILE A 227 -20.15 28.15 -9.73
CA ILE A 227 -20.25 26.89 -10.50
C ILE A 227 -20.86 25.75 -9.67
N SER A 228 -20.54 25.65 -8.38
CA SER A 228 -21.09 24.60 -7.50
C SER A 228 -22.58 24.78 -7.33
N THR A 229 -23.03 26.02 -7.11
CA THR A 229 -24.45 26.35 -7.00
C THR A 229 -25.22 26.02 -8.29
N VAL A 230 -24.67 26.40 -9.45
CA VAL A 230 -25.31 26.13 -10.75
C VAL A 230 -25.33 24.64 -11.05
N ALA A 231 -24.25 23.91 -10.74
CA ALA A 231 -24.18 22.46 -10.88
C ALA A 231 -25.27 21.77 -10.04
N GLU A 232 -25.41 22.14 -8.76
CA GLU A 232 -26.42 21.57 -7.87
C GLU A 232 -27.85 21.79 -8.38
N GLU A 233 -28.15 22.98 -8.91
CA GLU A 233 -29.46 23.28 -9.51
C GLU A 233 -29.76 22.44 -10.77
N LEU A 234 -28.72 22.03 -11.49
CA LEU A 234 -28.78 21.12 -12.64
C LEU A 234 -28.69 19.64 -12.22
N GLY A 235 -28.67 19.34 -10.92
CA GLY A 235 -28.56 17.98 -10.39
C GLY A 235 -27.17 17.35 -10.58
N GLN A 236 -26.14 18.18 -10.74
CA GLN A 236 -24.73 17.77 -10.86
C GLN A 236 -23.92 18.18 -9.63
N THR A 237 -22.70 17.65 -9.56
CA THR A 237 -21.71 18.01 -8.53
C THR A 237 -20.53 18.72 -9.19
N ALA A 238 -20.07 19.81 -8.57
CA ALA A 238 -18.78 20.41 -8.91
C ALA A 238 -17.67 19.79 -8.07
N TYR A 239 -16.52 19.55 -8.69
CA TYR A 239 -15.35 18.93 -8.08
C TYR A 239 -14.16 19.89 -8.15
N ASP A 240 -13.42 20.00 -7.07
CA ASP A 240 -12.14 20.70 -7.04
C ASP A 240 -11.02 19.76 -7.52
N LEU A 241 -10.12 20.28 -8.35
CA LEU A 241 -8.98 19.55 -8.86
C LEU A 241 -7.74 20.45 -8.92
N THR A 242 -6.63 19.95 -8.39
CA THR A 242 -5.30 20.52 -8.63
C THR A 242 -4.60 19.69 -9.71
N PHE A 243 -3.93 20.36 -10.63
CA PHE A 243 -3.37 19.71 -11.81
C PHE A 243 -2.16 20.47 -12.36
N ASP A 244 -1.39 19.78 -13.19
CA ASP A 244 -0.35 20.34 -14.06
C ASP A 244 -0.59 19.92 -15.51
N SER A 245 0.30 20.32 -16.41
CA SER A 245 0.20 19.98 -17.84
C SER A 245 0.38 18.49 -18.15
N GLU A 246 0.86 17.69 -17.19
CA GLU A 246 1.04 16.23 -17.36
C GLU A 246 -0.16 15.44 -16.84
N SER A 247 -1.12 16.11 -16.21
CA SER A 247 -2.33 15.50 -15.67
C SER A 247 -3.27 15.02 -16.79
N THR A 248 -3.75 13.79 -16.69
CA THR A 248 -4.65 13.16 -17.70
C THR A 248 -6.04 12.85 -17.15
N SER A 249 -6.23 12.97 -15.84
CA SER A 249 -7.50 12.73 -15.15
C SER A 249 -8.09 14.06 -14.65
N PRO A 250 -9.42 14.26 -14.69
CA PRO A 250 -10.46 13.31 -15.13
C PRO A 250 -10.52 13.12 -16.65
N ASN A 251 -10.06 14.09 -17.44
CA ASN A 251 -10.05 14.03 -18.89
C ASN A 251 -8.94 14.93 -19.46
N GLU A 252 -8.14 14.40 -20.39
CA GLU A 252 -6.99 15.10 -20.98
C GLU A 252 -7.39 16.39 -21.72
N ASP A 253 -8.49 16.38 -22.47
CA ASP A 253 -8.96 17.57 -23.22
C ASP A 253 -9.43 18.67 -22.26
N LEU A 254 -10.08 18.31 -21.14
CA LEU A 254 -10.42 19.25 -20.08
C LEU A 254 -9.18 19.89 -19.45
N ILE A 255 -8.20 19.08 -19.07
CA ILE A 255 -6.95 19.58 -18.50
C ILE A 255 -6.29 20.55 -19.47
N ALA A 256 -6.12 20.15 -20.74
CA ALA A 256 -5.51 20.99 -21.76
C ALA A 256 -6.27 22.32 -21.99
N ALA A 257 -7.60 22.27 -21.99
CA ALA A 257 -8.43 23.47 -22.17
C ALA A 257 -8.28 24.46 -21.01
N VAL A 258 -8.29 23.98 -19.76
CA VAL A 258 -8.14 24.83 -18.57
C VAL A 258 -6.69 25.30 -18.39
N ASP A 259 -5.70 24.47 -18.72
CA ASP A 259 -4.29 24.82 -18.67
C ASP A 259 -3.96 26.01 -19.58
N ALA A 260 -4.60 26.09 -20.75
CA ALA A 260 -4.43 27.20 -21.69
C ALA A 260 -4.95 28.55 -21.17
N PHE A 261 -5.66 28.60 -20.04
CA PHE A 261 -6.15 29.85 -19.46
C PHE A 261 -5.05 30.63 -18.74
N GLU A 262 -5.05 31.94 -18.97
CA GLU A 262 -4.10 32.90 -18.39
C GLU A 262 -4.74 33.75 -17.29
N THR A 263 -6.05 33.58 -17.04
CA THR A 263 -6.81 34.38 -16.07
C THR A 263 -7.74 33.50 -15.25
N GLU A 264 -7.65 33.65 -13.93
CA GLU A 264 -8.54 32.96 -12.99
C GLU A 264 -10.01 33.35 -13.22
N GLY A 265 -10.89 32.37 -13.10
CA GLY A 265 -12.31 32.49 -13.36
C GLY A 265 -12.73 32.22 -14.80
N GLN A 266 -11.79 32.02 -15.74
CA GLN A 266 -12.12 31.57 -17.10
C GLN A 266 -12.80 30.19 -17.06
N VAL A 267 -13.82 30.02 -17.89
CA VAL A 267 -14.63 28.80 -18.03
C VAL A 267 -14.41 28.22 -19.42
N THR A 268 -14.27 26.90 -19.53
CA THR A 268 -14.19 26.21 -20.82
C THR A 268 -15.51 26.27 -21.56
N ASP A 269 -15.46 26.08 -22.88
CA ASP A 269 -16.63 25.59 -23.60
C ASP A 269 -16.99 24.17 -23.10
N VAL A 270 -18.14 23.64 -23.50
CA VAL A 270 -18.51 22.25 -23.20
C VAL A 270 -17.56 21.31 -23.95
N ILE A 271 -16.84 20.48 -23.22
CA ILE A 271 -15.91 19.48 -23.75
C ILE A 271 -16.65 18.14 -23.80
N GLU A 272 -16.80 17.58 -24.99
CA GLU A 272 -17.47 16.30 -25.20
C GLU A 272 -16.45 15.17 -25.29
N ALA A 273 -16.60 14.17 -24.42
CA ALA A 273 -15.82 12.95 -24.39
C ALA A 273 -16.73 11.72 -24.54
N ASP A 274 -16.14 10.53 -24.62
CA ASP A 274 -16.90 9.28 -24.81
C ASP A 274 -17.78 8.93 -23.60
N ASP A 275 -17.35 9.32 -22.40
CA ASP A 275 -17.99 9.04 -21.11
C ASP A 275 -19.01 10.11 -20.69
N GLY A 276 -18.95 11.31 -21.27
CA GLY A 276 -19.86 12.41 -20.93
C GLY A 276 -19.36 13.78 -21.38
N LEU A 277 -19.87 14.80 -20.70
CA LEU A 277 -19.51 16.19 -20.96
C LEU A 277 -18.80 16.80 -19.76
N TYR A 278 -17.79 17.62 -20.03
CA TYR A 278 -17.01 18.32 -19.02
C TYR A 278 -17.13 19.83 -19.22
N VAL A 279 -17.24 20.56 -18.10
CA VAL A 279 -17.05 22.01 -18.06
C VAL A 279 -16.11 22.35 -16.91
N GLY A 280 -15.00 23.01 -17.22
CA GLY A 280 -14.01 23.44 -16.25
C GLY A 280 -13.99 24.93 -16.04
N ARG A 281 -13.62 25.36 -14.84
CA ARG A 281 -13.35 26.75 -14.48
C ARG A 281 -12.02 26.83 -13.77
N LEU A 282 -11.08 27.61 -14.29
CA LEU A 282 -9.81 27.86 -13.60
C LEU A 282 -10.07 28.64 -12.32
N THR A 283 -9.65 28.11 -11.18
CA THR A 283 -9.81 28.77 -9.87
C THR A 283 -8.52 29.39 -9.36
N SER A 284 -7.36 28.82 -9.71
CA SER A 284 -6.04 29.37 -9.39
C SER A 284 -5.03 29.11 -10.50
N LEU A 285 -4.24 30.12 -10.85
CA LEU A 285 -3.07 29.96 -11.73
C LEU A 285 -1.88 29.29 -11.03
N LEU A 286 -1.88 29.32 -9.69
CA LEU A 286 -0.89 28.66 -8.86
C LEU A 286 -1.50 28.31 -7.51
N ASP A 287 -1.88 27.05 -7.33
CA ASP A 287 -2.25 26.51 -6.04
C ASP A 287 -0.99 26.36 -5.18
N ARG A 288 -0.86 27.18 -4.14
CA ARG A 288 0.35 27.22 -3.32
C ARG A 288 0.55 25.93 -2.53
N ASP A 289 -0.52 25.39 -1.96
CA ASP A 289 -0.44 24.22 -1.09
C ASP A 289 -0.17 22.96 -1.91
N ALA A 290 -0.77 22.84 -3.10
CA ALA A 290 -0.49 21.74 -4.02
C ALA A 290 0.91 21.85 -4.64
N THR A 291 1.35 23.05 -5.00
CA THR A 291 2.72 23.28 -5.49
C THR A 291 3.76 22.89 -4.44
N ASP A 292 3.58 23.28 -3.18
CA ASP A 292 4.50 22.92 -2.09
C ASP A 292 4.51 21.40 -1.81
N GLN A 293 3.37 20.72 -1.99
CA GLN A 293 3.30 19.25 -1.94
C GLN A 293 4.04 18.61 -3.12
N LYS A 294 3.84 19.09 -4.35
CA LYS A 294 4.51 18.57 -5.55
C LYS A 294 6.03 18.74 -5.45
N LYS A 295 6.54 19.82 -4.84
CA LYS A 295 7.98 19.96 -4.55
C LYS A 295 8.51 18.83 -3.67
N THR A 296 7.76 18.47 -2.64
CA THR A 296 8.14 17.37 -1.76
C THR A 296 8.15 16.05 -2.53
N SER A 297 7.14 15.80 -3.37
CA SER A 297 7.09 14.63 -4.25
C SER A 297 8.27 14.57 -5.21
N ILE A 298 8.63 15.68 -5.87
CA ILE A 298 9.78 15.74 -6.79
C ILE A 298 11.09 15.40 -6.07
N VAL A 299 11.30 15.90 -4.85
CA VAL A 299 12.50 15.54 -4.07
C VAL A 299 12.50 14.05 -3.73
N GLU A 300 11.36 13.46 -3.35
CA GLU A 300 11.27 12.01 -3.11
C GLU A 300 11.46 11.18 -4.39
N GLU A 301 10.94 11.62 -5.53
CA GLU A 301 11.17 11.01 -6.85
C GLU A 301 12.68 11.00 -7.16
N ARG A 302 13.37 12.13 -7.01
CA ARG A 302 14.84 12.21 -7.19
C ARG A 302 15.59 11.26 -6.25
N ARG A 303 15.17 11.16 -4.98
CA ARG A 303 15.76 10.22 -3.99
C ARG A 303 15.59 8.78 -4.44
N GLN A 304 14.41 8.42 -4.92
CA GLN A 304 14.11 7.09 -5.42
C GLN A 304 14.93 6.78 -6.68
N GLU A 305 14.98 7.69 -7.65
CA GLU A 305 15.80 7.56 -8.86
C GLU A 305 17.29 7.37 -8.53
N GLN A 306 17.83 8.09 -7.52
CA GLN A 306 19.20 7.88 -7.07
C GLN A 306 19.40 6.46 -6.52
N TYR A 307 18.49 5.99 -5.66
CA TYR A 307 18.56 4.64 -5.09
C TYR A 307 18.52 3.56 -6.18
N ASP A 308 17.58 3.69 -7.13
CA ASP A 308 17.41 2.73 -8.22
C ASP A 308 18.60 2.77 -9.19
N SER A 309 19.12 3.96 -9.50
CA SER A 309 20.30 4.11 -10.35
C SER A 309 21.56 3.50 -9.74
N LEU A 310 21.74 3.60 -8.42
CA LEU A 310 22.86 2.97 -7.71
C LEU A 310 22.75 1.45 -7.77
N LEU A 311 21.56 0.89 -7.52
CA LEU A 311 21.32 -0.54 -7.65
C LEU A 311 21.54 -1.05 -9.06
N GLU A 312 21.05 -0.32 -10.08
CA GLU A 312 21.27 -0.68 -11.48
C GLU A 312 22.77 -0.68 -11.83
N GLU A 313 23.51 0.32 -11.37
CA GLU A 313 24.98 0.38 -11.55
C GLU A 313 25.67 -0.84 -10.91
N TRP A 314 25.40 -1.12 -9.63
CA TRP A 314 26.02 -2.25 -8.92
C TRP A 314 25.65 -3.60 -9.52
N ARG A 315 24.41 -3.75 -9.98
CA ARG A 315 23.95 -4.97 -10.64
C ARG A 315 24.64 -5.18 -11.98
N ASN A 316 24.84 -4.11 -12.77
CA ASN A 316 25.56 -4.18 -14.05
C ASN A 316 27.05 -4.52 -13.88
N ASP A 317 27.66 -4.08 -12.77
CA ASP A 317 29.06 -4.31 -12.45
C ASP A 317 29.34 -5.66 -11.76
N THR A 318 28.30 -6.38 -11.35
CA THR A 318 28.39 -7.64 -10.60
C THR A 318 27.87 -8.82 -11.41
N ASP A 319 28.65 -9.91 -11.49
CA ASP A 319 28.19 -11.16 -12.12
C ASP A 319 27.19 -11.87 -11.19
N ILE A 320 25.94 -11.96 -11.63
CA ILE A 320 24.85 -12.59 -10.89
C ILE A 320 24.35 -13.82 -11.64
N LYS A 321 24.20 -14.93 -10.93
CA LYS A 321 23.73 -16.20 -11.51
C LYS A 321 22.82 -16.93 -10.54
N VAL A 322 21.66 -17.35 -11.03
CA VAL A 322 20.72 -18.21 -10.30
C VAL A 322 20.87 -19.65 -10.79
N ASP A 323 20.89 -20.61 -9.87
CA ASP A 323 20.70 -22.02 -10.17
C ASP A 323 19.21 -22.35 -10.09
N GLU A 324 18.51 -22.18 -11.21
CA GLU A 324 17.07 -22.42 -11.33
C GLU A 324 16.67 -23.80 -10.83
N LYS A 325 17.51 -24.83 -11.00
CA LYS A 325 17.17 -26.18 -10.53
C LYS A 325 17.19 -26.31 -9.01
N VAL A 326 17.96 -25.47 -8.34
CA VAL A 326 17.98 -25.37 -6.88
C VAL A 326 16.79 -24.54 -6.43
N TRP A 327 16.46 -23.46 -7.16
CA TRP A 327 15.34 -22.58 -6.84
C TRP A 327 13.96 -23.20 -7.06
N ASP A 328 13.80 -24.00 -8.12
CA ASP A 328 12.60 -24.80 -8.44
C ASP A 328 12.18 -25.77 -7.32
N LYS A 329 13.03 -25.99 -6.31
CA LYS A 329 12.70 -26.82 -5.14
C LYS A 329 11.85 -26.09 -4.11
N VAL A 330 11.83 -24.75 -4.17
CA VAL A 330 10.93 -23.93 -3.34
C VAL A 330 9.61 -23.87 -4.08
N ASP A 331 8.59 -24.50 -3.51
CA ASP A 331 7.27 -24.67 -4.11
C ASP A 331 6.19 -24.19 -3.13
N PHE A 332 5.30 -23.30 -3.58
CA PHE A 332 4.24 -22.73 -2.74
C PHE A 332 2.93 -23.51 -2.85
N GLU A 333 2.67 -24.18 -3.98
CA GLU A 333 1.45 -24.96 -4.21
C GLU A 333 1.27 -26.16 -3.26
N ASP A 334 2.31 -26.96 -3.05
CA ASP A 334 2.26 -28.22 -2.29
C ASP A 334 2.52 -28.04 -0.79
N THR A 335 3.02 -26.88 -0.38
CA THR A 335 3.45 -26.58 0.99
C THR A 335 2.90 -25.25 1.46
N GLY A 336 1.89 -25.26 2.33
CA GLY A 336 1.31 -24.06 2.93
C GLY A 336 2.02 -23.61 4.21
N VAL A 337 2.04 -22.30 4.45
CA VAL A 337 2.59 -21.66 5.65
C VAL A 337 1.57 -20.69 6.23
N THR A 338 1.26 -20.81 7.51
CA THR A 338 0.35 -19.88 8.20
C THR A 338 1.05 -19.24 9.39
N ILE A 339 0.92 -17.92 9.50
CA ILE A 339 1.39 -17.16 10.66
C ILE A 339 0.32 -17.23 11.74
N ILE A 340 0.65 -17.84 12.87
CA ILE A 340 -0.22 -17.92 14.04
C ILE A 340 0.04 -16.70 14.90
N THR A 341 -0.87 -15.73 14.84
CA THR A 341 -0.96 -14.70 15.87
C THR A 341 -1.74 -15.27 17.05
N SER A 342 -1.08 -15.47 18.19
CA SER A 342 -1.79 -15.60 19.46
C SER A 342 -2.60 -14.33 19.68
N GLU A 343 -3.93 -14.42 19.72
CA GLU A 343 -4.79 -13.36 20.26
C GLU A 343 -4.29 -13.05 21.66
N THR A 344 -3.47 -12.01 21.78
CA THR A 344 -3.25 -11.38 23.07
C THR A 344 -4.56 -10.66 23.33
N GLU A 345 -5.39 -11.21 24.22
CA GLU A 345 -6.51 -10.46 24.79
C GLU A 345 -5.94 -9.15 25.35
N GLU A 346 -6.12 -8.06 24.61
CA GLU A 346 -6.04 -6.69 25.10
C GLU A 346 -7.14 -6.54 26.16
N THR A 347 -6.86 -7.03 27.35
CA THR A 347 -7.60 -6.65 28.55
C THR A 347 -7.26 -5.20 28.81
N THR A 348 -8.12 -4.31 28.31
CA THR A 348 -8.18 -2.90 28.68
C THR A 348 -8.35 -2.82 30.20
N THR A 349 -7.22 -2.74 30.89
CA THR A 349 -7.19 -2.39 32.30
C THR A 349 -7.25 -0.88 32.33
N ASP A 350 -8.48 -0.37 32.34
CA ASP A 350 -8.79 1.00 32.70
C ASP A 350 -8.36 1.20 34.16
N ASP A 351 -7.16 1.75 34.35
CA ASP A 351 -6.74 2.39 35.61
C ASP A 351 -6.17 3.78 35.29
N GLY A 352 -7.08 4.67 34.89
CA GLY A 352 -6.85 6.10 34.89
C GLY A 352 -7.12 6.69 36.28
N SER A 353 -6.12 6.70 37.15
CA SER A 353 -6.12 7.55 38.34
C SER A 353 -5.33 8.83 38.06
N THR A 354 -6.01 9.98 38.02
CA THR A 354 -5.78 11.13 38.93
C THR A 354 -6.67 12.31 38.55
N ASP A 355 -7.69 12.53 39.38
CA ASP A 355 -7.97 13.75 40.14
C ASP A 355 -7.63 15.12 39.51
N ASP A 356 -8.66 15.87 39.11
CA ASP A 356 -8.74 17.31 39.43
C ASP A 356 -10.21 17.81 39.52
N THR A 357 -10.64 17.99 40.76
CA THR A 357 -11.60 18.93 41.35
C THR A 357 -12.30 19.96 40.44
N SER A 358 -13.65 20.01 40.49
CA SER A 358 -14.40 21.23 40.84
C SER A 358 -15.90 20.96 41.04
N GLU A 359 -16.39 21.53 42.14
CA GLU A 359 -17.72 21.50 42.75
C GLU A 359 -18.95 21.69 41.84
N GLY A 360 -20.07 21.06 42.26
CA GLY A 360 -21.30 21.82 42.46
C GLY A 360 -22.62 21.13 42.10
N SER A 361 -23.31 20.60 43.12
CA SER A 361 -24.79 20.66 43.32
C SER A 361 -25.68 19.81 42.36
N SER A 362 -26.73 19.10 42.75
CA SER A 362 -27.40 18.83 44.02
C SER A 362 -28.34 17.62 43.87
N GLU A 363 -28.57 16.95 45.00
CA GLU A 363 -29.65 16.02 45.34
C GLU A 363 -30.98 16.21 44.61
N SER A 364 -31.63 15.11 44.21
CA SER A 364 -32.81 14.56 44.92
C SER A 364 -33.57 13.55 44.05
N ALA A 365 -33.71 12.32 44.55
CA ALA A 365 -34.79 11.42 44.17
C ALA A 365 -35.36 10.82 45.46
N ASP A 366 -36.59 11.18 45.78
CA ASP A 366 -37.45 10.43 46.70
C ASP A 366 -38.90 10.82 46.40
N ASP A 367 -39.73 9.85 46.03
CA ASP A 367 -40.77 9.34 46.92
C ASP A 367 -41.86 8.57 46.16
N SER A 368 -42.03 7.31 46.57
CA SER A 368 -43.28 6.53 46.74
C SER A 368 -44.27 6.35 45.57
N SER A 369 -44.94 5.21 45.39
CA SER A 369 -45.47 4.23 46.34
C SER A 369 -45.91 2.94 45.62
N GLU A 370 -45.96 1.86 46.38
CA GLU A 370 -46.32 0.49 46.03
C GLU A 370 -47.84 0.22 45.89
N ASP A 371 -48.13 -0.81 45.07
CA ASP A 371 -49.11 -1.90 45.27
C ASP A 371 -50.64 -1.64 45.14
N ALA A 372 -51.26 -2.40 44.23
CA ALA A 372 -52.37 -3.31 44.55
C ALA A 372 -52.86 -4.13 43.34
N SER A 373 -52.59 -5.44 43.39
CA SER A 373 -53.54 -6.55 43.17
C SER A 373 -54.25 -6.78 41.81
N ALA A 374 -53.80 -7.86 41.16
CA ALA A 374 -54.53 -9.09 40.78
C ALA A 374 -55.65 -9.14 39.71
N SER A 375 -55.57 -10.28 39.01
CA SER A 375 -56.60 -11.13 38.38
C SER A 375 -57.18 -10.76 37.00
N GLU A 376 -56.81 -11.63 36.04
CA GLU A 376 -57.66 -12.39 35.12
C GLU A 376 -58.78 -11.64 34.37
N ASP A 377 -58.77 -11.66 33.03
CA ASP A 377 -59.56 -12.64 32.26
C ASP A 377 -59.28 -12.52 30.75
N SER A 378 -59.29 -13.65 30.07
CA SER A 378 -59.26 -13.79 28.62
C SER A 378 -60.65 -14.14 28.13
N ALA A 379 -61.21 -13.41 27.17
CA ALA A 379 -62.15 -13.96 26.18
C ALA A 379 -62.49 -12.98 25.06
N SER A 380 -62.01 -13.31 23.85
CA SER A 380 -62.76 -13.39 22.59
C SER A 380 -63.76 -12.28 22.22
N GLU A 381 -63.50 -11.64 21.09
CA GLU A 381 -64.26 -11.86 19.85
C GLU A 381 -63.31 -12.06 18.67
#